data_AF-A0A9C7W190-F1
#
_entry.id   AF-A0A9C7W190-F1
#
_cell.length_a   1.000
_cell.length_b   1.000
_cell.length_c   1.000
_cell.angle_alpha   90.00
_cell.angle_beta   90.00
_cell.angle_gamma   90.00
#
_symmetry.space_group_name_H-M   'P 1'
#
loop_
_entity.id
_entity.type
_entity.pdbx_description
1 polymer ?
#
loop_
_entity_poly.entity_id
_entity_poly.type
_entity_poly.pdbx_seq_one_letter_code
_entity_poly.pdbx_strand_id
1 'polypeptide(L)' 'LSARKEPGKYVEGVVLSDNLEALFRNVPPPLSLALAMTEKHEKAERAAIMAEQECSELEAAHIVAERISKNRGS' A
#
# COMPACT_ATOMS: atom_id res chain seq x y z
N LEU A 1 -12.92 -20.78 -9.27
CA LEU A 1 -11.63 -20.15 -8.94
C LEU A 1 -11.91 -19.05 -7.92
N SER A 2 -11.61 -19.28 -6.63
CA SER A 2 -11.94 -18.35 -5.55
C SER A 2 -10.80 -17.34 -5.41
N ALA A 3 -10.94 -16.17 -6.02
CA ALA A 3 -10.01 -15.07 -5.85
C ALA A 3 -10.22 -14.47 -4.46
N ARG A 4 -9.41 -14.88 -3.48
CA ARG A 4 -9.35 -14.20 -2.18
C ARG A 4 -8.49 -12.95 -2.33
N LYS A 5 -9.13 -11.78 -2.30
CA LYS A 5 -8.46 -10.50 -2.07
C LYS A 5 -7.82 -10.52 -0.69
N GLU A 6 -6.49 -10.55 -0.62
CA GLU A 6 -5.79 -10.15 0.59
C GLU A 6 -5.80 -8.61 0.68
N PRO A 7 -6.46 -8.02 1.69
CA PRO A 7 -6.50 -6.59 1.85
C PRO A 7 -5.08 -6.07 2.15
N GLY A 8 -4.63 -5.09 1.37
CA GLY A 8 -3.44 -4.28 1.71
C GLY A 8 -2.14 -4.58 0.96
N LYS A 9 -2.09 -5.54 0.02
CA LYS A 9 -0.81 -5.82 -0.66
C LYS A 9 -0.79 -5.93 -2.19
N TYR A 10 -1.85 -6.30 -2.91
CA TYR A 10 -1.72 -6.57 -4.35
C TYR A 10 -2.98 -6.26 -5.15
N VAL A 11 -2.82 -5.73 -6.37
CA VAL A 11 -3.87 -5.73 -7.40
C VAL A 11 -3.46 -6.78 -8.44
N GLU A 12 -4.24 -7.86 -8.55
CA GLU A 12 -4.09 -8.86 -9.61
C GLU A 12 -4.85 -8.38 -10.84
N GLY A 13 -4.16 -8.30 -11.98
CA GLY A 13 -4.82 -8.17 -13.28
C GLY A 13 -4.66 -9.46 -14.07
N VAL A 14 -5.70 -9.81 -14.84
CA VAL A 14 -5.72 -10.99 -15.70
C VAL A 14 -5.60 -10.53 -17.15
N VAL A 15 -4.59 -11.03 -17.86
CA VAL A 15 -4.53 -10.93 -19.33
C VAL A 15 -4.99 -12.26 -19.90
N LEU A 16 -6.08 -12.24 -20.67
CA LEU A 16 -6.55 -13.39 -21.45
C LEU A 16 -6.14 -13.17 -22.91
N SER A 17 -5.22 -13.99 -23.42
CA SER A 17 -4.93 -14.10 -24.85
C SER A 17 -4.79 -15.58 -25.22
N ASP A 18 -5.09 -15.94 -26.47
CA ASP A 18 -5.17 -17.33 -26.95
C ASP A 18 -3.89 -18.17 -26.71
N ASN A 19 -2.75 -17.56 -26.37
CA ASN A 19 -1.45 -18.21 -26.12
C ASN A 19 -0.73 -17.78 -24.82
N LEU A 20 -1.35 -17.00 -23.93
CA LEU A 20 -0.70 -16.57 -22.69
C LEU A 20 -1.72 -16.24 -21.59
N GLU A 21 -1.77 -17.06 -20.54
CA GLU A 21 -2.35 -16.72 -19.24
C GLU A 21 -1.23 -16.30 -18.29
N ALA A 22 -1.16 -15.02 -17.95
CA ALA A 22 -0.18 -14.50 -17.00
C ALA A 22 -0.88 -13.68 -15.91
N LEU A 23 -0.59 -14.01 -14.65
CA LEU A 23 -0.98 -13.22 -13.49
C LEU A 23 0.10 -12.17 -13.25
N PHE A 24 -0.24 -10.90 -13.46
CA PHE A 24 0.64 -9.82 -13.04
C PHE A 24 0.16 -9.26 -11.70
N ARG A 25 1.11 -9.16 -10.76
CA ARG A 25 0.90 -8.48 -9.49
C ARG A 25 1.45 -7.06 -9.63
N ASN A 26 0.57 -6.07 -9.67
CA ASN A 26 1.02 -4.69 -9.52
C ASN A 26 1.24 -4.41 -8.03
N VAL A 27 2.47 -4.04 -7.68
CA VAL A 27 2.86 -3.58 -6.34
C VAL A 27 3.15 -2.09 -6.44
N PRO A 28 2.16 -1.21 -6.16
CA PRO A 28 2.39 0.23 -6.21
C PRO A 28 3.51 0.64 -5.24
N PRO A 29 4.34 1.64 -5.58
CA PRO A 29 5.36 2.15 -4.68
C PRO A 29 4.79 2.48 -3.30
N PRO A 30 5.52 2.22 -2.19
CA PRO A 30 5.01 2.39 -0.83
C PRO A 30 4.49 3.81 -0.53
N LEU A 31 5.11 4.85 -1.10
CA LEU A 31 4.66 6.23 -0.93
C LEU A 31 3.31 6.49 -1.60
N SER A 32 3.11 5.97 -2.81
CA SER A 32 1.82 6.06 -3.50
C SER A 32 0.72 5.34 -2.70
N LEU A 33 1.05 4.22 -2.06
CA LEU A 33 0.12 3.54 -1.16
C LEU A 33 -0.18 4.41 0.07
N ALA A 34 0.84 4.92 0.74
CA ALA A 34 0.71 5.75 1.95
C ALA A 34 -0.13 7.01 1.74
N LEU A 35 -0.01 7.65 0.58
CA LEU A 35 -0.82 8.81 0.20
C LEU A 35 -2.26 8.44 -0.16
N ALA A 36 -2.47 7.25 -0.75
CA ALA A 36 -3.79 6.75 -1.11
C ALA A 36 -4.58 6.16 0.09
N MET A 37 -3.93 5.98 1.25
CA MET A 37 -4.55 5.50 2.48
C MET A 37 -5.56 6.52 3.01
N THR A 38 -6.85 6.20 2.90
CA THR A 38 -7.97 7.06 3.31
C THR A 38 -8.82 6.51 4.44
N GLU A 39 -8.53 5.30 4.93
CA GLU A 39 -9.30 4.67 5.99
C GLU A 39 -9.13 5.39 7.33
N LYS A 40 -10.15 5.30 8.19
CA LYS A 40 -10.17 6.03 9.46
C LYS A 40 -9.00 5.68 10.38
N HIS A 41 -8.62 4.40 10.42
CA HIS A 41 -7.51 3.92 11.25
C HIS A 41 -6.15 4.36 10.69
N GLU A 42 -5.99 4.39 9.36
CA GLU A 42 -4.78 4.87 8.68
C GLU A 42 -4.55 6.37 8.90
N LYS A 43 -5.63 7.18 8.85
CA LYS A 43 -5.58 8.61 9.18
C LYS A 43 -5.21 8.85 10.64
N ALA A 44 -5.73 8.02 11.56
CA ALA A 44 -5.39 8.12 12.97
C ALA A 44 -3.91 7.79 13.23
N GLU A 45 -3.37 6.75 12.58
CA GLU A 45 -1.94 6.42 12.65
C GLU A 45 -1.08 7.58 12.14
N ARG A 46 -1.43 8.18 10.99
CA ARG A 46 -0.72 9.33 10.44
C ARG A 46 -0.77 10.55 11.37
N ALA A 47 -1.94 10.84 11.94
CA ALA A 47 -2.11 11.93 12.89
C ALA A 47 -1.28 11.71 14.17
N ALA A 48 -1.19 10.47 14.65
CA ALA A 48 -0.32 10.12 15.78
C ALA A 48 1.16 10.35 15.45
N ILE A 49 1.62 9.92 14.27
CA ILE A 49 3.00 10.16 13.80
C ILE A 49 3.29 11.66 13.70
N MET A 50 2.36 12.45 13.15
CA MET A 50 2.52 13.90 13.05
C MET A 50 2.64 14.56 14.43
N ALA A 51 1.86 14.10 15.42
CA ALA A 51 1.92 14.62 16.78
C ALA A 51 3.19 14.17 17.54
N GLU A 52 3.63 12.92 17.33
CA GLU A 52 4.82 12.35 18.00
C GLU A 52 6.14 12.92 17.46
N GLN A 53 6.21 13.19 16.16
CA GLN A 53 7.43 13.63 15.47
C GLN A 53 7.42 15.13 15.13
N GLU A 54 6.35 15.85 15.48
CA GLU A 54 6.12 17.25 15.11
C GLU A 54 6.40 17.52 13.61
N CYS A 55 5.95 16.61 12.75
CA CYS A 55 6.28 16.60 11.33
C CYS A 55 5.08 16.94 10.43
N SER A 56 5.35 17.32 9.19
CA SER A 56 4.33 17.59 8.19
C SER A 56 3.59 16.31 7.76
N GLU A 57 2.41 16.47 7.15
CA GLU A 57 1.64 15.31 6.65
C GLU A 57 2.42 14.49 5.61
N LEU A 58 3.23 15.17 4.78
CA LEU A 58 4.07 14.52 3.78
C LEU A 58 5.16 13.66 4.44
N GLU A 59 5.83 14.18 5.47
CA GLU A 59 6.85 13.43 6.22
C GLU A 59 6.23 12.25 6.96
N ALA A 60 5.06 12.44 7.57
CA ALA A 60 4.32 11.33 8.18
C ALA A 60 3.95 10.26 7.15
N ALA A 61 3.56 10.65 5.92
CA ALA A 61 3.31 9.71 4.83
C ALA A 61 4.58 8.95 4.39
N HIS A 62 5.76 9.59 4.43
CA HIS A 62 7.04 8.91 4.18
C HIS A 62 7.35 7.87 5.28
N ILE A 63 7.09 8.18 6.55
CA ILE A 63 7.27 7.24 7.65
C ILE A 63 6.33 6.03 7.51
N VAL A 64 5.07 6.27 7.15
CA VAL A 64 4.10 5.19 6.85
C VAL A 64 4.56 4.36 5.64
N ALA A 65 5.05 5.01 4.58
CA ALA A 65 5.61 4.33 3.42
C ALA A 65 6.81 3.43 3.78
N GLU A 66 7.68 3.89 4.68
CA GLU A 66 8.81 3.11 5.18
C GLU A 66 8.35 1.89 5.99
N ARG A 67 7.31 2.05 6.83
CA ARG A 67 6.67 0.93 7.57
C ARG A 67 6.06 -0.08 6.60
N ILE A 68 5.35 0.38 5.57
CA ILE A 68 4.80 -0.48 4.51
C ILE A 68 5.93 -1.23 3.80
N SER A 69 7.03 -0.55 3.46
CA SER A 69 8.19 -1.16 2.80
C SER A 69 8.84 -2.23 3.68
N LYS A 70 9.00 -1.97 4.98
CA LYS A 70 9.52 -2.95 5.96
C LYS A 70 8.60 -4.16 6.11
N ASN A 71 7.28 -3.95 6.16
CA ASN A 71 6.28 -5.02 6.24
C ASN A 71 6.07 -5.79 4.93
N ARG A 72 6.58 -5.26 3.81
CA ARG A 72 6.61 -5.94 2.50
C ARG A 72 7.90 -6.73 2.27
N GLY A 73 8.85 -6.70 3.20
CA GLY A 73 10.27 -7.02 2.99
C GLY A 73 10.61 -8.27 2.19
N SER A 74 11.72 -8.11 1.43
CA SER A 74 12.70 -9.09 0.91
C SER A 74 12.20 -10.34 0.18
#